data_AF-A0A661NKL1-F1
#
_entry.id   AF-A0A661NKL1-F1
#
_cell.length_a   1.000
_cell.length_b   1.000
_cell.length_c   1.000
_cell.angle_alpha   90.00
_cell.angle_beta   90.00
_cell.angle_gamma   90.00
#
_symmetry.space_group_name_H-M   'P 1'
#
loop_
_entity.id
_entity.type
_entity.pdbx_description
1 polymer ?
#
loop_
_entity_poly.entity_id
_entity_poly.type
_entity_poly.pdbx_seq_one_letter_code
_entity_poly.pdbx_strand_id
1 'polypeptide(L)'
;MGSRFDINGSIWLSDLLDSRAESREDSRDLPSPSAADVDRMLDVALPFRDRVTARIRAVRRLTQRRYANPFGGASPLPGAPSTLAALTRSGARPKATKKSAALAARALSGAHTARFERALKSARAELVFLRDDVGPELHHLGPEATELEAIDGALSRALLVRSRELTDSLFDKMESAFEATFVDRVFALPPGPADDPDVIAAVEAWYGPDGWVPAHVGDTEALALALYDRDAELITQLVDAACELAAATGNA
;
A
#
# COMPACT_ATOMS: atom_id res chain seq x y z
N MET A 1 15.21 39.86 -3.97
CA MET A 1 15.88 38.53 -3.86
C MET A 1 14.81 37.57 -3.36
N GLY A 2 14.06 36.94 -4.25
CA GLY A 2 14.33 35.61 -4.83
C GLY A 2 13.22 34.69 -4.28
N SER A 3 12.47 33.88 -5.01
CA SER A 3 12.67 33.24 -6.30
C SER A 3 11.29 33.05 -6.96
N ARG A 4 11.20 33.33 -8.27
CA ARG A 4 10.09 32.90 -9.14
C ARG A 4 10.31 31.41 -9.42
N PHE A 5 9.35 30.57 -9.07
CA PHE A 5 9.28 29.22 -9.61
C PHE A 5 8.64 29.30 -11.00
N ASP A 6 9.48 29.42 -12.03
CA ASP A 6 9.10 29.10 -13.41
C ASP A 6 9.07 27.57 -13.54
N ILE A 7 7.88 26.98 -13.57
CA ILE A 7 7.66 25.63 -14.10
C ILE A 7 7.22 25.83 -15.55
N ASN A 8 8.20 26.07 -16.42
CA ASN A 8 8.01 26.06 -17.88
C ASN A 8 7.86 24.61 -18.33
N GLY A 9 6.63 24.23 -18.69
CA GLY A 9 6.31 22.91 -19.25
C GLY A 9 4.95 22.37 -18.82
N SER A 10 3.90 23.20 -18.77
CA SER A 10 2.53 22.70 -18.68
C SER A 10 1.98 22.54 -20.10
N ILE A 11 2.10 21.33 -20.65
CA ILE A 11 1.12 20.89 -21.65
C ILE A 11 -0.16 20.74 -20.84
N TRP A 12 -1.11 21.65 -21.02
CA TRP A 12 -2.36 21.60 -20.27
C TRP A 12 -3.16 20.38 -20.72
N LEU A 13 -3.85 19.73 -19.78
CA LEU A 13 -4.73 18.59 -20.07
C LEU A 13 -5.76 18.93 -21.16
N SER A 14 -6.12 20.22 -21.28
CA SER A 14 -6.95 20.77 -22.35
C SER A 14 -6.28 20.70 -23.72
N ASP A 15 -5.00 21.02 -23.85
CA ASP A 15 -4.28 20.98 -25.14
C ASP A 15 -4.14 19.54 -25.65
N LEU A 16 -3.99 18.58 -24.74
CA LEU A 16 -3.97 17.14 -25.03
C LEU A 16 -5.34 16.59 -25.42
N LEU A 17 -6.43 17.21 -24.94
CA LEU A 17 -7.80 16.84 -25.28
C LEU A 17 -8.29 17.53 -26.57
N ASP A 18 -7.83 18.75 -26.85
CA ASP A 18 -8.17 19.49 -28.07
C ASP A 18 -7.43 18.92 -29.30
N SER A 19 -6.16 18.51 -29.17
CA SER A 19 -5.43 17.79 -30.23
C SER A 19 -6.09 16.46 -30.62
N ARG A 20 -6.92 15.87 -29.74
CA ARG A 20 -7.66 14.61 -29.97
C ARG A 20 -8.95 14.80 -30.76
N ALA A 21 -9.54 15.99 -30.73
CA ALA A 21 -10.70 16.28 -31.57
C ALA A 21 -10.32 16.24 -33.06
N GLU A 22 -9.10 16.69 -33.38
CA GLU A 22 -8.55 16.71 -34.73
C GLU A 22 -8.05 15.33 -35.21
N SER A 23 -7.42 14.51 -34.35
CA SER A 23 -6.95 13.16 -34.73
C SER A 23 -8.07 12.11 -34.88
N ARG A 24 -9.24 12.32 -34.28
CA ARG A 24 -10.40 11.40 -34.40
C ARG A 24 -11.10 11.47 -35.76
N GLU A 25 -10.93 12.55 -36.52
CA GLU A 25 -11.48 12.65 -37.87
C GLU A 25 -10.66 11.84 -38.89
N ASP A 26 -9.37 11.61 -38.63
CA ASP A 26 -8.46 10.88 -39.51
C ASP A 26 -8.47 9.34 -39.30
N SER A 27 -8.97 8.85 -38.16
CA SER A 27 -9.09 7.41 -37.87
C SER A 27 -10.35 6.73 -38.43
N ARG A 28 -11.27 7.47 -39.08
CA ARG A 28 -12.52 6.89 -39.61
C ARG A 28 -12.35 6.08 -40.91
N ASP A 29 -11.16 6.10 -41.51
CA ASP A 29 -10.85 5.42 -42.78
C ASP A 29 -9.91 4.20 -42.63
N LEU A 30 -9.64 3.74 -41.41
CA LEU A 30 -8.88 2.49 -41.21
C LEU A 30 -9.77 1.27 -41.51
N PRO A 31 -9.25 0.26 -42.21
CA PRO A 31 -10.01 -0.95 -42.52
C PRO A 31 -10.31 -1.72 -41.23
N SER A 32 -11.57 -2.15 -41.11
CA SER A 32 -12.03 -3.02 -40.04
C SER A 32 -11.21 -4.31 -39.97
N PRO A 33 -10.57 -4.64 -38.84
CA PRO A 33 -9.91 -5.92 -38.64
C PRO A 33 -10.79 -7.14 -38.94
N SER A 34 -10.13 -8.20 -39.40
CA SER A 34 -10.82 -9.45 -39.74
C SER A 34 -11.09 -10.28 -38.48
N ALA A 35 -12.08 -11.18 -38.55
CA ALA A 35 -12.35 -12.14 -37.47
C ALA A 35 -11.12 -12.98 -37.07
N ALA A 36 -10.20 -13.24 -38.01
CA ALA A 36 -8.96 -13.97 -37.75
C ALA A 36 -7.89 -13.12 -37.02
N ASP A 37 -8.02 -11.79 -37.04
CA ASP A 37 -7.18 -10.87 -36.27
C ASP A 37 -7.74 -10.74 -34.84
N VAL A 38 -9.07 -10.71 -34.67
CA VAL A 38 -9.74 -10.78 -33.35
C VAL A 38 -9.37 -12.05 -32.59
N ASP A 39 -9.46 -13.22 -33.21
CA ASP A 39 -9.11 -14.50 -32.57
C ASP A 39 -7.64 -14.51 -32.12
N ARG A 40 -6.73 -14.01 -32.97
CA ARG A 40 -5.29 -13.89 -32.61
C ARG A 40 -5.04 -12.91 -31.47
N MET A 41 -5.82 -11.82 -31.38
CA MET A 41 -5.71 -10.86 -30.28
C MET A 41 -6.25 -11.43 -28.96
N LEU A 42 -7.36 -12.16 -29.00
CA LEU A 42 -7.92 -12.86 -27.84
C LEU A 42 -6.98 -13.96 -27.31
N ASP A 43 -6.30 -14.67 -28.22
CA ASP A 43 -5.27 -15.67 -27.89
C ASP A 43 -4.07 -15.08 -27.13
N VAL A 44 -3.80 -13.77 -27.27
CA VAL A 44 -2.73 -13.06 -26.55
C VAL A 44 -3.26 -12.40 -25.27
N ALA A 45 -4.44 -11.78 -25.33
CA ALA A 45 -5.03 -11.00 -24.24
C ALA A 45 -5.44 -11.84 -23.01
N LEU A 46 -6.06 -13.01 -23.22
CA LEU A 46 -6.51 -13.86 -22.11
C LEU A 46 -5.33 -14.44 -21.30
N PRO A 47 -4.29 -15.04 -21.93
CA PRO A 47 -3.12 -15.50 -21.18
C PRO A 47 -2.37 -14.37 -20.48
N PHE A 48 -2.36 -13.16 -21.05
CA PHE A 48 -1.75 -11.98 -20.41
C PHE A 48 -2.47 -11.59 -19.12
N ARG A 49 -3.80 -11.45 -19.17
CA ARG A 49 -4.64 -11.15 -17.99
C ARG A 49 -4.44 -12.16 -16.87
N ASP A 50 -4.39 -13.45 -17.20
CA ASP A 50 -4.21 -14.53 -16.24
C ASP A 50 -2.82 -14.49 -15.58
N ARG A 51 -1.76 -14.19 -16.34
CA ARG A 51 -0.40 -14.03 -15.82
C ARG A 51 -0.32 -12.86 -14.83
N VAL A 52 -0.86 -11.70 -15.18
CA VAL A 52 -0.88 -10.52 -14.30
C VAL A 52 -1.62 -10.82 -13.02
N THR A 53 -2.82 -11.42 -13.12
CA THR A 53 -3.64 -11.83 -11.97
C THR A 53 -2.89 -12.82 -11.07
N ALA A 54 -2.22 -13.82 -11.65
CA ALA A 54 -1.43 -14.78 -10.90
C ALA A 54 -0.28 -14.13 -10.14
N ARG A 55 0.38 -13.13 -10.75
CA ARG A 55 1.50 -12.40 -10.15
C ARG A 55 1.04 -11.47 -9.02
N ILE A 56 -0.07 -10.76 -9.20
CA ILE A 56 -0.72 -10.00 -8.11
C ILE A 56 -1.01 -10.93 -6.92
N ARG A 57 -1.66 -12.07 -7.16
CA ARG A 57 -1.93 -13.04 -6.08
C ARG A 57 -0.65 -13.56 -5.40
N ALA A 58 0.45 -13.72 -6.15
CA ALA A 58 1.74 -14.13 -5.60
C ALA A 58 2.35 -13.06 -4.69
N VAL A 59 2.37 -11.79 -5.13
CA VAL A 59 2.86 -10.66 -4.32
C VAL A 59 2.02 -10.49 -3.06
N ARG A 60 0.68 -10.60 -3.16
CA ARG A 60 -0.22 -10.58 -2.01
C ARG A 60 0.15 -11.62 -0.95
N ARG A 61 0.39 -12.87 -1.37
CA ARG A 61 0.80 -13.96 -0.47
C ARG A 61 2.17 -13.70 0.17
N LEU A 62 3.11 -13.10 -0.56
CA LEU A 62 4.40 -12.71 -0.01
C LEU A 62 4.25 -11.63 1.06
N THR A 63 3.38 -10.65 0.84
CA THR A 63 3.06 -9.62 1.84
C THR A 63 2.46 -10.24 3.10
N GLN A 64 1.47 -11.13 2.97
CA GLN A 64 0.87 -11.85 4.10
C GLN A 64 1.90 -12.66 4.90
N ARG A 65 2.78 -13.41 4.21
CA ARG A 65 3.81 -14.23 4.88
C ARG A 65 4.76 -13.40 5.74
N ARG A 66 5.01 -12.13 5.38
CA ARG A 66 5.85 -11.24 6.18
C ARG A 66 5.21 -10.88 7.51
N TYR A 67 3.87 -10.89 7.59
CA TYR A 67 3.12 -10.63 8.82
C TYR A 67 2.91 -11.86 9.70
N ALA A 68 3.00 -13.07 9.14
CA ALA A 68 2.72 -14.34 9.83
C ALA A 68 3.54 -14.61 11.11
N ASN A 69 4.71 -13.97 11.30
CA ASN A 69 5.48 -14.07 12.55
C ASN A 69 5.97 -12.68 13.00
N PRO A 70 5.16 -11.91 13.74
CA PRO A 70 5.50 -10.53 14.11
C PRO A 70 6.50 -10.39 15.25
N PHE A 71 6.62 -11.42 16.10
CA PHE A 71 7.53 -11.42 17.26
C PHE A 71 8.79 -12.25 17.05
N GLY A 72 8.94 -12.91 15.88
CA GLY A 72 10.13 -13.68 15.52
C GLY A 72 10.87 -13.16 14.29
N GLY A 73 12.02 -13.77 13.99
CA GLY A 73 12.81 -13.47 12.79
C GLY A 73 13.87 -12.38 12.98
N ALA A 74 14.34 -11.81 11.87
CA ALA A 74 15.48 -10.87 11.86
C ALA A 74 15.16 -9.47 12.44
N SER A 75 13.89 -9.14 12.67
CA SER A 75 13.45 -7.84 13.19
C SER A 75 12.13 -8.00 13.96
N PRO A 76 12.19 -8.58 15.17
CA PRO A 76 11.02 -8.86 15.99
C PRO A 76 10.43 -7.56 16.56
N LEU A 77 9.11 -7.52 16.73
CA LEU A 77 8.46 -6.47 17.50
C LEU A 77 8.85 -6.56 19.00
N PRO A 78 8.81 -5.44 19.74
CA PRO A 78 9.03 -5.44 21.18
C PRO A 78 8.03 -6.37 21.89
N GLY A 79 8.53 -7.29 22.71
CA GLY A 79 7.71 -8.19 23.53
C GLY A 79 7.42 -7.64 24.93
N ALA A 80 6.79 -8.46 25.78
CA ALA A 80 6.49 -8.11 27.17
C ALA A 80 7.72 -7.58 27.96
N PRO A 81 8.92 -8.18 27.87
CA PRO A 81 10.10 -7.66 28.58
C PRO A 81 10.49 -6.24 28.15
N SER A 82 10.39 -5.94 26.84
CA SER A 82 10.68 -4.60 26.31
C SER A 82 9.65 -3.57 26.77
N THR A 83 8.38 -3.98 26.87
CA THR A 83 7.29 -3.14 27.38
C THR A 83 7.46 -2.84 28.85
N LEU A 84 7.75 -3.84 29.69
CA LEU A 84 8.04 -3.64 31.10
C LEU A 84 9.23 -2.70 31.30
N ALA A 85 10.32 -2.88 30.53
CA ALA A 85 11.45 -1.96 30.55
C ALA A 85 11.08 -0.53 30.13
N ALA A 86 10.21 -0.36 29.13
CA ALA A 86 9.71 0.95 28.72
C ALA A 86 8.85 1.62 29.80
N LEU A 87 8.00 0.85 30.49
CA LEU A 87 7.18 1.35 31.62
C LEU A 87 8.06 1.81 32.79
N THR A 88 9.13 1.07 33.10
CA THR A 88 10.10 1.46 34.13
C THR A 88 10.86 2.73 33.74
N ARG A 89 11.46 2.77 32.54
CA ARG A 89 12.28 3.91 32.10
C ARG A 89 11.51 5.22 31.97
N SER A 90 10.24 5.13 31.59
CA SER A 90 9.36 6.30 31.44
C SER A 90 8.73 6.78 32.75
N GLY A 91 8.85 6.01 33.83
CA GLY A 91 8.13 6.26 35.09
C GLY A 91 6.62 6.07 34.95
N ALA A 92 6.16 5.24 34.01
CA ALA A 92 4.74 4.88 33.89
C ALA A 92 4.28 3.97 35.05
N ARG A 93 5.20 3.42 35.84
CA ARG A 93 4.94 2.62 37.04
C ARG A 93 5.89 3.03 38.18
N PRO A 94 5.45 2.98 39.45
CA PRO A 94 4.16 2.48 39.95
C PRO A 94 2.99 3.46 39.85
N LYS A 95 3.23 4.75 39.58
CA LYS A 95 2.19 5.78 39.47
C LYS A 95 2.13 6.32 38.05
N ALA A 96 1.28 5.72 37.22
CA ALA A 96 1.10 6.13 35.84
C ALA A 96 0.55 7.55 35.75
N THR A 97 1.11 8.35 34.84
CA THR A 97 0.51 9.59 34.36
C THR A 97 0.28 9.46 32.86
N LYS A 98 -0.64 10.23 32.29
CA LYS A 98 -0.86 10.22 30.83
C LYS A 98 0.44 10.51 30.07
N LYS A 99 1.27 11.42 30.59
CA LYS A 99 2.56 11.78 30.00
C LYS A 99 3.58 10.63 30.06
N SER A 100 3.73 9.96 31.20
CA SER A 100 4.69 8.84 31.32
C SER A 100 4.23 7.62 30.53
N ALA A 101 2.94 7.31 30.51
CA ALA A 101 2.39 6.24 29.67
C ALA A 101 2.57 6.53 28.16
N ALA A 102 2.32 7.76 27.71
CA ALA A 102 2.57 8.19 26.33
C ALA A 102 4.06 8.08 25.96
N LEU A 103 4.97 8.45 26.87
CA LEU A 103 6.40 8.32 26.64
C LEU A 103 6.82 6.84 26.48
N ALA A 104 6.26 5.93 27.28
CA ALA A 104 6.47 4.50 27.10
C ALA A 104 5.95 4.01 25.75
N ALA A 105 4.74 4.44 25.36
CA ALA A 105 4.15 4.06 24.08
C ALA A 105 5.02 4.49 22.89
N ARG A 106 5.51 5.74 22.88
CA ARG A 106 6.40 6.25 21.81
C ARG A 106 7.72 5.51 21.71
N ALA A 107 8.24 5.01 22.83
CA ALA A 107 9.45 4.19 22.82
C ALA A 107 9.23 2.82 22.14
N LEU A 108 7.98 2.38 21.99
CA LEU A 108 7.59 1.10 21.40
C LEU A 108 7.00 1.26 19.99
N SER A 109 6.24 2.34 19.73
CA SER A 109 5.51 2.61 18.48
C SER A 109 6.43 2.57 17.25
N GLY A 110 7.64 3.11 17.34
CA GLY A 110 8.58 3.17 16.23
C GLY A 110 8.87 1.80 15.60
N ALA A 111 8.92 0.72 16.40
CA ALA A 111 9.12 -0.62 15.88
C ALA A 111 7.89 -1.16 15.13
N HIS A 112 6.69 -0.84 15.60
CA HIS A 112 5.42 -1.17 14.93
C HIS A 112 5.31 -0.41 13.60
N THR A 113 5.55 0.91 13.62
CA THR A 113 5.52 1.77 12.42
C THR A 113 6.55 1.30 11.38
N ALA A 114 7.81 1.06 11.77
CA ALA A 114 8.86 0.62 10.86
C ALA A 114 8.59 -0.75 10.24
N ARG A 115 7.87 -1.64 10.94
CA ARG A 115 7.43 -2.92 10.39
C ARG A 115 6.37 -2.72 9.31
N PHE A 116 5.32 -1.96 9.61
CA PHE A 116 4.26 -1.64 8.65
C PHE A 116 4.80 -0.89 7.42
N GLU A 117 5.67 0.09 7.63
CA GLU A 117 6.33 0.85 6.58
C GLU A 117 7.15 -0.05 5.63
N ARG A 118 7.96 -0.96 6.18
CA ARG A 118 8.74 -1.91 5.35
C ARG A 118 7.85 -2.83 4.52
N ALA A 119 6.76 -3.34 5.12
CA ALA A 119 5.83 -4.19 4.41
C ALA A 119 5.14 -3.45 3.26
N LEU A 120 4.65 -2.23 3.52
CA LEU A 120 4.01 -1.40 2.50
C LEU A 120 4.99 -0.97 1.41
N LYS A 121 6.21 -0.53 1.77
CA LYS A 121 7.26 -0.16 0.81
C LYS A 121 7.60 -1.33 -0.11
N SER A 122 7.77 -2.52 0.44
CA SER A 122 8.09 -3.66 -0.40
C SER A 122 6.89 -4.11 -1.24
N ALA A 123 5.66 -4.11 -0.71
CA ALA A 123 4.48 -4.42 -1.51
C ALA A 123 4.31 -3.45 -2.69
N ARG A 124 4.53 -2.15 -2.47
CA ARG A 124 4.52 -1.14 -3.53
C ARG A 124 5.66 -1.31 -4.52
N ALA A 125 6.86 -1.64 -4.07
CA ALA A 125 7.99 -1.91 -4.97
C ALA A 125 7.67 -3.06 -5.94
N GLU A 126 7.08 -4.14 -5.43
CA GLU A 126 6.64 -5.28 -6.26
C GLU A 126 5.56 -4.88 -7.27
N LEU A 127 4.61 -4.02 -6.89
CA LEU A 127 3.59 -3.50 -7.82
C LEU A 127 4.17 -2.56 -8.88
N VAL A 128 5.18 -1.76 -8.52
CA VAL A 128 5.91 -0.93 -9.50
C VAL A 128 6.63 -1.83 -10.51
N PHE A 129 7.35 -2.85 -10.06
CA PHE A 129 7.98 -3.81 -10.97
C PHE A 129 6.97 -4.55 -11.84
N LEU A 130 5.83 -4.94 -11.28
CA LEU A 130 4.76 -5.55 -12.06
C LEU A 130 4.24 -4.58 -13.13
N ARG A 131 4.06 -3.31 -12.80
CA ARG A 131 3.61 -2.29 -13.75
C ARG A 131 4.62 -2.07 -14.87
N ASP A 132 5.90 -2.00 -14.53
CA ASP A 132 6.99 -1.88 -15.50
C ASP A 132 7.05 -3.11 -16.45
N ASP A 133 6.78 -4.31 -15.92
CA ASP A 133 6.70 -5.55 -16.72
C ASP A 133 5.45 -5.57 -17.63
N VAL A 134 4.33 -5.01 -17.17
CA VAL A 134 3.05 -4.97 -17.89
C VAL A 134 3.07 -4.02 -19.08
N GLY A 135 3.76 -2.88 -18.99
CA GLY A 135 3.79 -1.86 -20.04
C GLY A 135 4.17 -2.37 -21.44
N PRO A 136 5.31 -3.08 -21.59
CA PRO A 136 5.69 -3.67 -22.87
C PRO A 136 4.64 -4.64 -23.43
N GLU A 137 3.99 -5.45 -22.59
CA GLU A 137 2.94 -6.38 -23.02
C GLU A 137 1.68 -5.63 -23.50
N LEU A 138 1.31 -4.52 -22.84
CA LEU A 138 0.21 -3.65 -23.30
C LEU A 138 0.47 -3.06 -24.69
N HIS A 139 1.71 -2.70 -25.01
CA HIS A 139 2.06 -2.17 -26.33
C HIS A 139 1.84 -3.18 -27.47
N HIS A 140 1.93 -4.48 -27.18
CA HIS A 140 1.65 -5.53 -28.16
C HIS A 140 0.15 -5.69 -28.44
N LEU A 141 -0.72 -5.13 -27.60
CA LEU A 141 -2.18 -5.17 -27.78
C LEU A 141 -2.68 -4.10 -28.78
N GLY A 142 -1.87 -3.07 -29.09
CA GLY A 142 -2.20 -2.07 -30.09
C GLY A 142 -1.93 -0.62 -29.65
N PRO A 143 -2.14 0.35 -30.56
CA PRO A 143 -1.91 1.76 -30.29
C PRO A 143 -2.86 2.33 -29.24
N GLU A 144 -4.12 1.89 -29.18
CA GLU A 144 -5.10 2.35 -28.18
C GLU A 144 -4.74 1.89 -26.77
N ALA A 145 -4.25 0.65 -26.62
CA ALA A 145 -3.74 0.14 -25.34
C ALA A 145 -2.49 0.90 -24.88
N THR A 146 -1.62 1.28 -25.83
CA THR A 146 -0.44 2.12 -25.58
C THR A 146 -0.86 3.52 -25.10
N GLU A 147 -1.86 4.11 -25.74
CA GLU A 147 -2.38 5.42 -25.35
C GLU A 147 -3.00 5.38 -23.95
N LEU A 148 -3.75 4.32 -23.63
CA LEU A 148 -4.32 4.11 -22.30
C LEU A 148 -3.23 4.00 -21.22
N GLU A 149 -2.17 3.24 -21.47
CA GLU A 149 -0.99 3.13 -20.59
C GLU A 149 -0.38 4.51 -20.33
N ALA A 150 -0.19 5.31 -21.39
CA ALA A 150 0.41 6.64 -21.28
C ALA A 150 -0.44 7.60 -20.43
N ILE A 151 -1.77 7.57 -20.58
CA ILE A 151 -2.71 8.33 -19.75
C ILE A 151 -2.61 7.90 -18.29
N ASP A 152 -2.68 6.59 -18.03
CA ASP A 152 -2.62 6.06 -16.67
C ASP A 152 -1.28 6.38 -16.00
N GLY A 153 -0.18 6.34 -16.76
CA GLY A 153 1.14 6.78 -16.31
C GLY A 153 1.18 8.27 -15.96
N ALA A 154 0.53 9.13 -16.77
CA ALA A 154 0.44 10.56 -16.49
C ALA A 154 -0.38 10.85 -15.23
N LEU A 155 -1.53 10.19 -15.06
CA LEU A 155 -2.38 10.29 -13.87
C LEU A 155 -1.66 9.81 -12.62
N SER A 156 -0.97 8.67 -12.71
CA SER A 156 -0.17 8.11 -11.60
C SER A 156 0.90 9.08 -11.12
N ARG A 157 1.61 9.75 -12.06
CA ARG A 157 2.60 10.79 -11.72
C ARG A 157 1.96 12.01 -11.08
N ALA A 158 0.83 12.47 -11.60
CA ALA A 158 0.11 13.62 -11.05
C ALA A 158 -0.39 13.37 -9.61
N LEU A 159 -0.80 12.13 -9.31
CA LEU A 159 -1.32 11.75 -8.00
C LEU A 159 -0.24 11.32 -6.99
N LEU A 160 1.01 11.16 -7.42
CA LEU A 160 2.09 10.61 -6.60
C LEU A 160 2.34 11.42 -5.32
N VAL A 161 2.40 12.75 -5.42
CA VAL A 161 2.63 13.64 -4.27
C VAL A 161 1.51 13.48 -3.25
N ARG A 162 0.25 13.52 -3.72
CA ARG A 162 -0.92 13.37 -2.85
C ARG A 162 -0.98 11.99 -2.19
N SER A 163 -0.63 10.94 -2.91
CA SER A 163 -0.57 9.57 -2.37
C SER A 163 0.49 9.43 -1.26
N ARG A 164 1.65 10.09 -1.42
CA ARG A 164 2.68 10.14 -0.38
C ARG A 164 2.18 10.86 0.87
N GLU A 165 1.61 12.05 0.73
CA GLU A 165 1.03 12.80 1.86
C GLU A 165 -0.01 12.00 2.63
N LEU A 166 -0.90 11.29 1.92
CA LEU A 166 -1.91 10.45 2.55
C LEU A 166 -1.29 9.24 3.28
N THR A 167 -0.23 8.67 2.73
CA THR A 167 0.51 7.57 3.37
C THR A 167 1.23 8.08 4.63
N ASP A 168 1.87 9.24 4.57
CA ASP A 168 2.56 9.84 5.72
C ASP A 168 1.57 10.14 6.85
N SER A 169 0.42 10.74 6.52
CA SER A 169 -0.66 10.98 7.48
C SER A 169 -1.23 9.68 8.08
N LEU A 170 -1.19 8.57 7.33
CA LEU A 170 -1.62 7.27 7.83
C LEU A 170 -0.67 6.74 8.91
N PHE A 171 0.65 6.88 8.73
CA PHE A 171 1.63 6.48 9.73
C PHE A 171 1.42 7.27 11.04
N ASP A 172 1.22 8.58 10.96
CA ASP A 172 0.96 9.43 12.13
C ASP A 172 -0.31 8.99 12.88
N LYS A 173 -1.37 8.64 12.15
CA LYS A 173 -2.63 8.16 12.73
C LYS A 173 -2.49 6.79 13.37
N MET A 174 -1.72 5.89 12.76
CA MET A 174 -1.45 4.57 13.33
C MET A 174 -0.66 4.67 14.64
N GLU A 175 0.38 5.51 14.67
CA GLU A 175 1.14 5.77 15.89
C GLU A 175 0.25 6.37 16.98
N SER A 176 -0.60 7.34 16.62
CA SER A 176 -1.55 7.96 17.56
C SER A 176 -2.56 6.95 18.12
N ALA A 177 -3.06 6.04 17.28
CA ALA A 177 -4.01 5.00 17.69
C ALA A 177 -3.35 3.96 18.61
N PHE A 178 -2.10 3.58 18.33
CA PHE A 178 -1.30 2.73 19.21
C PHE A 178 -1.05 3.42 20.55
N GLU A 179 -0.61 4.69 20.55
CA GLU A 179 -0.35 5.46 21.78
C GLU A 179 -1.61 5.55 22.64
N ALA A 180 -2.76 5.90 22.06
CA ALA A 180 -4.03 5.99 22.78
C ALA A 180 -4.40 4.65 23.43
N THR A 181 -4.38 3.57 22.66
CA THR A 181 -4.70 2.22 23.16
C THR A 181 -3.72 1.80 24.25
N PHE A 182 -2.42 2.01 24.05
CA PHE A 182 -1.39 1.65 25.02
C PHE A 182 -1.58 2.39 26.35
N VAL A 183 -1.86 3.70 26.30
CA VAL A 183 -2.13 4.50 27.49
C VAL A 183 -3.31 3.93 28.26
N ASP A 184 -4.44 3.66 27.59
CA ASP A 184 -5.62 3.08 28.23
C ASP A 184 -5.31 1.72 28.89
N ARG A 185 -4.50 0.89 28.23
CA ARG A 185 -4.08 -0.42 28.76
C ARG A 185 -3.16 -0.28 29.96
N VAL A 186 -2.26 0.69 29.99
CA VAL A 186 -1.39 0.97 31.15
C VAL A 186 -2.21 1.39 32.37
N PHE A 187 -3.24 2.23 32.17
CA PHE A 187 -4.13 2.64 33.26
C PHE A 187 -5.01 1.51 33.80
N ALA A 188 -5.24 0.47 33.00
CA ALA A 188 -5.98 -0.73 33.41
C ALA A 188 -5.12 -1.80 34.12
N LEU A 189 -3.80 -1.62 34.21
CA LEU A 189 -2.92 -2.56 34.92
C LEU A 189 -3.22 -2.59 36.42
N PRO A 190 -3.00 -3.73 37.10
CA PRO A 190 -3.01 -3.81 38.58
C PRO A 190 -2.12 -2.71 39.18
N PRO A 191 -2.32 -2.21 40.40
CA PRO A 191 -1.40 -1.25 41.01
C PRO A 191 -0.06 -1.93 41.37
N GLY A 192 1.06 -1.19 41.36
CA GLY A 192 2.37 -1.73 41.73
C GLY A 192 3.53 -1.31 40.82
N PRO A 193 4.78 -1.62 41.16
CA PRO A 193 5.92 -1.37 40.26
C PRO A 193 5.87 -2.28 39.03
N ALA A 194 6.75 -2.08 38.06
CA ALA A 194 6.74 -2.86 36.80
C ALA A 194 7.30 -4.29 36.96
N ASP A 195 8.06 -4.54 38.02
CA ASP A 195 8.60 -5.85 38.39
C ASP A 195 7.66 -6.66 39.30
N ASP A 196 6.47 -6.13 39.59
CA ASP A 196 5.42 -6.82 40.32
C ASP A 196 4.89 -8.01 39.50
N PRO A 197 4.80 -9.23 40.07
CA PRO A 197 4.30 -10.41 39.36
C PRO A 197 2.93 -10.24 38.70
N ASP A 198 1.99 -9.53 39.33
CA ASP A 198 0.65 -9.32 38.78
C ASP A 198 0.68 -8.40 37.56
N VAL A 199 1.61 -7.44 37.56
CA VAL A 199 1.82 -6.50 36.45
C VAL A 199 2.52 -7.19 35.30
N ILE A 200 3.52 -8.02 35.58
CA ILE A 200 4.21 -8.84 34.59
C ILE A 200 3.19 -9.74 33.89
N ALA A 201 2.39 -10.49 34.64
CA ALA A 201 1.37 -11.37 34.08
C ALA A 201 0.34 -10.61 33.22
N ALA A 202 -0.10 -9.43 33.68
CA ALA A 202 -1.02 -8.59 32.93
C ALA A 202 -0.42 -8.05 31.62
N VAL A 203 0.87 -7.67 31.62
CA VAL A 203 1.57 -7.24 30.40
C VAL A 203 1.84 -8.42 29.46
N GLU A 204 2.22 -9.59 29.97
CA GLU A 204 2.39 -10.80 29.17
C GLU A 204 1.09 -11.19 28.46
N ALA A 205 -0.07 -11.06 29.13
CA ALA A 205 -1.37 -11.29 28.52
C ALA A 205 -1.66 -10.36 27.32
N TRP A 206 -1.05 -9.18 27.23
CA TRP A 206 -1.20 -8.30 26.05
C TRP A 206 -0.62 -8.92 24.77
N TYR A 207 0.35 -9.84 24.94
CA TYR A 207 1.06 -10.53 23.86
C TYR A 207 0.56 -11.96 23.64
N GLY A 208 -0.37 -12.45 24.47
CA GLY A 208 -1.03 -13.73 24.26
C GLY A 208 -1.92 -13.73 22.99
N PRO A 209 -2.39 -14.89 22.52
CA PRO A 209 -3.17 -15.00 21.28
C PRO A 209 -4.38 -14.07 21.21
N ASP A 210 -5.08 -13.86 22.33
CA ASP A 210 -6.24 -12.98 22.45
C ASP A 210 -5.89 -11.58 22.99
N GLY A 211 -4.59 -11.28 23.05
CA GLY A 211 -4.05 -10.01 23.52
C GLY A 211 -4.31 -8.88 22.52
N TRP A 212 -4.30 -7.64 23.02
CA TRP A 212 -4.54 -6.48 22.17
C TRP A 212 -3.36 -6.19 21.22
N VAL A 213 -2.13 -6.59 21.55
CA VAL A 213 -0.97 -6.33 20.69
C VAL A 213 -1.04 -7.18 19.40
N PRO A 214 -1.29 -8.51 19.45
CA PRO A 214 -1.58 -9.28 18.24
C PRO A 214 -2.77 -8.76 17.45
N ALA A 215 -3.85 -8.34 18.11
CA ALA A 215 -5.00 -7.73 17.44
C ALA A 215 -4.60 -6.45 16.67
N HIS A 216 -3.87 -5.54 17.32
CA HIS A 216 -3.34 -4.33 16.67
C HIS A 216 -2.42 -4.67 15.49
N VAL A 217 -1.54 -5.67 15.64
CA VAL A 217 -0.71 -6.14 14.52
C VAL A 217 -1.57 -6.65 13.37
N GLY A 218 -2.62 -7.42 13.66
CA GLY A 218 -3.60 -7.88 12.66
C GLY A 218 -4.29 -6.73 11.93
N ASP A 219 -4.68 -5.67 12.65
CA ASP A 219 -5.27 -4.47 12.04
C ASP A 219 -4.27 -3.77 11.09
N THR A 220 -3.01 -3.68 11.48
CA THR A 220 -1.96 -3.11 10.60
C THR A 220 -1.68 -3.97 9.38
N GLU A 221 -1.75 -5.30 9.51
CA GLU A 221 -1.66 -6.22 8.37
C GLU A 221 -2.84 -6.02 7.42
N ALA A 222 -4.07 -6.03 7.94
CA ALA A 222 -5.28 -5.83 7.14
C ALA A 222 -5.24 -4.50 6.37
N LEU A 223 -4.78 -3.43 7.01
CA LEU A 223 -4.59 -2.13 6.38
C LEU A 223 -3.52 -2.17 5.27
N ALA A 224 -2.38 -2.83 5.50
CA ALA A 224 -1.33 -2.97 4.49
C ALA A 224 -1.83 -3.75 3.27
N LEU A 225 -2.59 -4.82 3.51
CA LEU A 225 -3.21 -5.62 2.45
C LEU A 225 -4.29 -4.84 1.71
N ALA A 226 -5.10 -4.04 2.39
CA ALA A 226 -6.12 -3.21 1.74
C ALA A 226 -5.50 -2.14 0.83
N LEU A 227 -4.40 -1.50 1.26
CA LEU A 227 -3.64 -0.58 0.42
C LEU A 227 -3.03 -1.28 -0.79
N TYR A 228 -2.46 -2.47 -0.58
CA TYR A 228 -1.95 -3.30 -1.66
C TYR A 228 -3.05 -3.70 -2.65
N ASP A 229 -4.19 -4.19 -2.16
CA ASP A 229 -5.30 -4.67 -2.97
C ASP A 229 -5.86 -3.52 -3.82
N ARG A 230 -5.95 -2.30 -3.27
CA ARG A 230 -6.29 -1.08 -4.02
C ARG A 230 -5.29 -0.79 -5.14
N ASP A 231 -3.99 -0.77 -4.84
CA ASP A 231 -2.97 -0.45 -5.86
C ASP A 231 -2.91 -1.54 -6.95
N ALA A 232 -3.16 -2.80 -6.58
CA ALA A 232 -3.24 -3.93 -7.53
C ALA A 232 -4.50 -3.90 -8.39
N GLU A 233 -5.63 -3.42 -7.85
CA GLU A 233 -6.87 -3.23 -8.60
C GLU A 233 -6.68 -2.26 -9.75
N LEU A 234 -5.91 -1.18 -9.57
CA LEU A 234 -5.60 -0.24 -10.65
C LEU A 234 -4.85 -0.90 -11.82
N ILE A 235 -3.88 -1.77 -11.53
CA ILE A 235 -3.16 -2.53 -12.57
C ILE A 235 -4.11 -3.50 -13.27
N THR A 236 -4.98 -4.16 -12.51
CA THR A 236 -5.99 -5.09 -13.06
C THR A 236 -6.95 -4.36 -13.98
N GLN A 237 -7.46 -3.20 -13.57
CA GLN A 237 -8.36 -2.36 -14.38
C GLN A 237 -7.67 -1.85 -15.65
N LEU A 238 -6.40 -1.46 -15.58
CA LEU A 238 -5.62 -1.07 -16.76
C LEU A 238 -5.53 -2.22 -17.77
N VAL A 239 -5.17 -3.41 -17.30
CA VAL A 239 -5.05 -4.61 -18.16
C VAL A 239 -6.39 -5.02 -18.74
N ASP A 240 -7.45 -5.05 -17.93
CA ASP A 240 -8.80 -5.40 -18.36
C ASP A 240 -9.29 -4.42 -19.45
N ALA A 241 -9.15 -3.11 -19.21
CA ALA A 241 -9.54 -2.08 -20.18
C ALA A 241 -8.70 -2.14 -21.47
N ALA A 242 -7.40 -2.41 -21.38
CA ALA A 242 -6.56 -2.56 -22.57
C ALA A 242 -6.94 -3.79 -23.40
N CYS A 243 -7.24 -4.92 -22.75
CA CYS A 243 -7.73 -6.12 -23.42
C CYS A 243 -9.10 -5.90 -24.07
N GLU A 244 -10.00 -5.17 -23.40
CA GLU A 244 -11.31 -4.80 -23.96
C GLU A 244 -11.17 -3.88 -25.18
N LEU A 245 -10.29 -2.87 -25.11
CA LEU A 245 -10.00 -1.99 -26.24
C LEU A 245 -9.46 -2.76 -27.42
N ALA A 246 -8.49 -3.66 -27.20
CA ALA A 246 -7.93 -4.51 -28.23
C ALA A 246 -9.00 -5.39 -28.90
N ALA A 247 -9.90 -5.98 -28.11
CA ALA A 247 -11.01 -6.77 -28.66
C ALA A 247 -12.03 -5.91 -29.43
N ALA A 248 -12.27 -4.66 -28.99
CA ALA A 248 -13.22 -3.75 -29.62
C ALA A 248 -12.67 -3.17 -30.93
N THR A 249 -11.40 -2.77 -30.97
CA THR A 249 -10.76 -2.28 -32.19
C THR A 249 -10.53 -3.39 -33.18
N GLY A 250 -10.38 -4.64 -32.74
CA GLY A 250 -10.46 -5.86 -33.56
C GLY A 250 -11.84 -6.11 -34.21
N ASN A 251 -12.93 -5.57 -33.66
CA ASN A 251 -14.30 -5.78 -34.16
C ASN A 251 -14.88 -4.57 -34.93
N ALA A 252 -14.20 -3.43 -34.89
CA ALA A 252 -14.54 -2.23 -35.67
C ALA A 252 -14.03 -2.37 -37.09
#